data_AF-A0A3G8XX31-F1
#
_entry.id   AF-A0A3G8XX31-F1
#
_cell.length_a   1.000
_cell.length_b   1.000
_cell.length_c   1.000
_cell.angle_alpha   90.00
_cell.angle_beta   90.00
_cell.angle_gamma   90.00
#
_symmetry.space_group_name_H-M   'P 1'
#
loop_
_entity.id
_entity.type
_entity.pdbx_description
1 polymer ?
#
loop_
_entity_poly.entity_id
_entity_poly.type
_entity_poly.pdbx_seq_one_letter_code
_entity_poly.pdbx_strand_id
1 'polypeptide(L)' 'MKTNSNIGDVNNPDHWILGLFYFNKNDQRSFPPKRFKYLGWTINFANPYSIFAYLILIGAMLAIFYVLRN' A
#
# COMPACT_ATOMS: atom_id res chain seq x y z
N MET A 1 16.46 18.97 16.50
CA MET A 1 16.42 18.74 15.03
C MET A 1 15.05 18.20 14.66
N LYS A 2 14.25 18.92 13.86
CA LYS A 2 13.10 18.30 13.20
C LYS A 2 13.67 17.36 12.15
N THR A 3 13.67 16.06 12.42
CA THR A 3 14.04 15.08 11.41
C THR A 3 13.07 15.24 10.23
N ASN A 4 13.53 15.01 9.01
CA ASN A 4 12.70 15.00 7.79
C ASN A 4 11.70 13.81 7.78
N SER A 5 11.12 13.48 8.93
CA SER A 5 10.22 12.35 9.21
C SER A 5 8.75 12.67 8.94
N ASN A 6 8.39 13.91 8.64
CA ASN A 6 7.00 14.38 8.61
C ASN A 6 6.25 14.14 7.30
N ILE A 7 6.82 13.42 6.32
CA ILE A 7 6.18 13.21 5.01
C ILE A 7 5.72 11.75 4.80
N GLY A 8 6.36 10.78 5.46
CA GLY A 8 6.13 9.35 5.21
C GLY A 8 6.20 8.46 6.45
N ASP A 9 5.90 9.00 7.64
CA ASP A 9 5.83 8.19 8.85
C ASP A 9 4.69 7.18 8.77
N VAL A 10 5.06 5.93 8.52
CA VAL A 10 4.14 4.79 8.44
C VAL A 10 3.57 4.41 9.80
N ASN A 11 4.14 4.90 10.90
CA ASN A 11 3.66 4.61 12.24
C ASN A 11 2.62 5.63 12.74
N ASN A 12 2.41 6.74 12.02
CA ASN A 12 1.38 7.71 12.37
C ASN A 12 -0.01 7.03 12.29
N PRO A 13 -0.75 6.91 13.40
CA PRO A 13 -2.06 6.28 13.42
C PRO A 13 -3.08 6.96 12.50
N ASP A 14 -2.93 8.26 12.23
CA ASP A 14 -3.85 9.02 11.36
C ASP A 14 -3.82 8.52 9.90
N HIS A 15 -2.74 7.86 9.49
CA HIS A 15 -2.63 7.26 8.16
C HIS A 15 -3.27 5.87 8.07
N TRP A 16 -3.82 5.31 9.16
CA TRP A 16 -4.38 3.95 9.20
C TRP A 16 -5.89 3.97 9.43
N ILE A 17 -6.65 3.87 8.34
CA ILE A 17 -8.11 3.77 8.40
C ILE A 17 -8.48 2.37 8.91
N LEU A 18 -9.28 2.32 9.98
CA LEU A 18 -9.64 1.09 10.70
C LEU A 18 -8.44 0.28 11.23
N GLY A 19 -7.25 0.89 11.31
CA GLY A 19 -6.02 0.19 11.65
C GLY A 19 -5.50 -0.77 10.56
N LEU A 20 -6.11 -0.79 9.37
CA LEU A 20 -5.82 -1.76 8.31
C LEU A 20 -5.39 -1.10 6.99
N PHE A 21 -6.10 -0.07 6.56
CA PHE A 21 -5.87 0.57 5.27
C PHE A 21 -4.96 1.78 5.41
N TYR A 22 -3.80 1.74 4.76
CA TYR A 22 -2.88 2.86 4.78
C TYR A 22 -3.30 3.94 3.76
N PHE A 23 -3.42 5.17 4.23
CA PHE A 23 -3.86 6.32 3.44
C PHE A 23 -3.00 7.54 3.81
N ASN A 24 -2.03 7.87 2.97
CA ASN A 24 -1.21 9.07 3.16
C ASN A 24 -0.95 9.77 1.81
N LYS A 25 -1.55 10.95 1.61
CA LYS A 25 -1.38 11.76 0.39
C LYS A 25 0.03 12.31 0.22
N ASN A 26 0.79 12.44 1.30
CA ASN A 26 2.16 12.95 1.30
C ASN A 26 3.20 11.86 1.01
N ASP A 27 2.82 10.58 1.13
CA ASP A 27 3.70 9.45 0.84
C ASP A 27 3.56 9.02 -0.62
N GLN A 28 4.56 9.33 -1.44
CA GLN A 28 4.56 9.02 -2.87
C GLN A 28 4.80 7.53 -3.18
N ARG A 29 5.14 6.69 -2.19
CA ARG A 29 5.36 5.26 -2.42
C ARG A 29 4.06 4.57 -2.76
N SER A 30 4.08 3.73 -3.80
CA SER A 30 2.93 2.87 -4.12
C SER A 30 2.76 1.76 -3.09
N PHE A 31 3.87 1.15 -2.65
CA PHE A 31 3.84 0.04 -1.70
C PHE A 31 4.70 0.31 -0.46
N PRO A 32 4.27 1.22 0.43
CA PRO A 32 4.96 1.48 1.69
C PRO A 32 4.97 0.24 2.60
N PRO A 33 5.88 0.15 3.58
CA PRO A 33 5.86 -0.94 4.55
C PRO A 33 4.58 -0.90 5.40
N LYS A 34 4.08 -2.07 5.81
CA LYS A 34 3.02 -2.19 6.82
C LYS A 34 3.50 -1.62 8.16
N ARG A 35 2.54 -1.26 9.03
CA ARG A 35 2.79 -0.78 10.40
C ARG A 35 3.77 -1.69 11.15
N PHE A 36 3.51 -2.99 11.06
CA PHE A 36 4.46 -4.02 11.45
C PHE A 36 5.32 -4.39 10.24
N LYS A 37 6.51 -3.79 10.15
CA LYS A 37 7.39 -3.88 8.96
C LYS A 37 7.72 -5.32 8.53
N TYR A 38 7.74 -6.27 9.46
CA TYR A 38 7.98 -7.69 9.17
C TYR A 38 6.82 -8.38 8.43
N LEU A 39 5.63 -7.77 8.39
CA LEU A 39 4.49 -8.24 7.59
C LEU A 39 4.58 -7.81 6.11
N GLY A 40 5.67 -7.14 5.71
CA GLY A 40 5.91 -6.71 4.34
C GLY A 40 5.28 -5.36 4.01
N TRP A 41 4.72 -5.24 2.81
CA TRP A 41 4.24 -3.98 2.23
C TRP A 41 2.71 -3.88 2.25
N THR A 42 2.19 -2.66 2.13
CA THR A 42 0.76 -2.35 1.99
C THR A 42 0.54 -1.45 0.78
N ILE A 43 -0.71 -1.29 0.38
CA ILE A 43 -1.13 -0.33 -0.65
C ILE A 43 -1.30 1.03 0.03
N ASN A 44 -0.85 2.10 -0.62
CA ASN A 44 -1.23 3.45 -0.24
C ASN A 44 -2.50 3.85 -1.00
N PHE A 45 -3.66 3.78 -0.32
CA PHE A 45 -4.96 4.10 -0.92
C PHE A 45 -5.15 5.59 -1.26
N ALA A 46 -4.22 6.46 -0.84
CA ALA A 46 -4.19 7.86 -1.26
C ALA A 46 -3.50 8.07 -2.62
N ASN A 47 -2.81 7.06 -3.16
CA ASN A 47 -2.04 7.14 -4.40
C ASN A 47 -2.74 6.35 -5.52
N PRO A 48 -3.29 7.01 -6.56
CA PRO A 48 -3.94 6.33 -7.68
C PRO A 48 -3.06 5.28 -8.37
N TYR A 49 -1.75 5.54 -8.51
CA TYR A 49 -0.82 4.59 -9.12
C TYR A 49 -0.67 3.31 -8.28
N SER A 50 -0.76 3.41 -6.96
CA SER A 50 -0.78 2.26 -6.06
C SER A 50 -2.00 1.38 -6.32
N ILE A 51 -3.19 2.01 -6.43
CA ILE A 51 -4.45 1.33 -6.70
C ILE A 51 -4.40 0.65 -8.07
N PHE A 52 -3.96 1.35 -9.12
CA PHE A 52 -3.82 0.76 -10.46
C PHE A 52 -2.86 -0.42 -10.47
N ALA A 53 -1.68 -0.30 -9.86
CA ALA A 53 -0.71 -1.39 -9.78
C ALA A 53 -1.29 -2.61 -9.04
N TYR A 54 -2.05 -2.38 -7.96
CA TYR A 54 -2.70 -3.45 -7.22
C TYR A 54 -3.81 -4.15 -8.02
N LEU A 55 -4.64 -3.39 -8.76
CA LEU A 55 -5.67 -3.95 -9.63
C LEU A 55 -5.08 -4.79 -10.77
N ILE A 56 -3.96 -4.34 -11.36
CA ILE A 56 -3.23 -5.11 -12.38
C ILE A 56 -2.73 -6.42 -11.77
N LEU A 57 -2.15 -6.39 -10.56
CA LEU A 57 -1.68 -7.59 -9.87
C LEU A 57 -2.82 -8.59 -9.63
N ILE A 58 -3.97 -8.13 -9.12
CA ILE A 58 -5.16 -8.98 -8.94
C ILE A 58 -5.62 -9.56 -10.29
N GLY A 59 -5.72 -8.72 -11.32
CA GLY A 59 -6.13 -9.14 -12.65
C GLY A 59 -5.21 -10.22 -13.24
N ALA A 60 -3.90 -10.06 -13.09
CA ALA A 60 -2.92 -11.04 -13.51
C ALA A 60 -3.05 -12.36 -12.74
N MET A 61 -3.25 -12.32 -11.42
CA MET A 61 -3.47 -13.52 -10.61
C MET A 61 -4.75 -14.26 -11.02
N LEU A 62 -5.85 -13.53 -11.25
CA LEU A 62 -7.11 -14.12 -11.72
C LEU A 62 -6.99 -14.71 -13.12
N ALA A 63 -6.27 -14.04 -14.02
CA ALA A 63 -6.02 -14.54 -15.38
C ALA A 63 -5.18 -15.83 -15.35
N ILE A 64 -4.11 -15.87 -14.55
CA ILE A 64 -3.32 -17.09 -14.34
C ILE A 64 -4.19 -18.21 -13.79
N PHE A 65 -5.00 -17.93 -12.77
CA PHE A 65 -5.90 -18.91 -12.18
C PHE A 65 -6.93 -19.43 -13.19
N TYR A 66 -7.48 -18.55 -14.02
CA TYR A 66 -8.41 -18.92 -15.09
C TYR A 66 -7.75 -19.84 -16.12
N VAL A 67 -6.54 -19.51 -16.57
CA VAL A 67 -5.76 -20.33 -17.52
C VAL A 67 -5.41 -21.69 -16.92
N LEU A 68 -5.00 -21.75 -15.65
CA LEU A 68 -4.65 -23.02 -15.00
C LEU A 68 -5.85 -23.92 -14.71
N ARG A 69 -7.06 -23.36 -14.60
CA ARG A 69 -8.30 -24.11 -14.39
C ARG A 69 -8.79 -24.79 -15.68
N ASN A 70 -8.52 -24.21 -16.83
CA ASN A 70 -9.02 -24.63 -18.14
C ASN A 70 -8.09 -25.64 -18.81
#